data_AF-A0A5E4UF53-F1
#
_entry.id   AF-A0A5E4UF53-F1
#
_cell.length_a   1.000
_cell.length_b   1.000
_cell.length_c   1.000
_cell.angle_alpha   90.00
_cell.angle_beta   90.00
_cell.angle_gamma   90.00
#
_symmetry.space_group_name_H-M   'P 1'
#
loop_
_entity.id
_entity.type
_entity.pdbx_description
1 polymer ?
#
loop_
_entity_poly.entity_id
_entity_poly.type
_entity_poly.pdbx_seq_one_letter_code
_entity_poly.pdbx_strand_id
1 'polypeptide(L)' 'MKKVLQLVAVTLTACGPSQPSETVEFLVAHPERIKEIQRLCKEDRTKVSDELCVRAAEASKRRFFGDRPEQKSK' A
#
# COMPACT_ATOMS: atom_id res chain seq x y z
N MET A 1 10.51 -40.17 -5.39
CA MET A 1 10.32 -39.47 -6.68
C MET A 1 8.84 -39.10 -6.83
N LYS A 2 8.55 -37.79 -6.98
CA LYS A 2 7.23 -37.15 -7.22
C LYS A 2 6.21 -37.29 -6.06
N LYS A 3 6.03 -36.34 -5.15
CA LYS A 3 5.42 -35.01 -5.39
C LYS A 3 5.64 -34.13 -4.15
N VAL A 4 6.88 -33.70 -3.89
CA VAL A 4 7.23 -32.79 -2.77
C VAL A 4 7.18 -31.31 -3.24
N LEU A 5 6.23 -30.95 -4.11
CA LEU A 5 6.21 -29.59 -4.68
C LEU A 5 4.82 -29.04 -4.95
N GLN A 6 3.79 -29.56 -4.30
CA GLN A 6 2.44 -29.02 -4.46
C GLN A 6 2.27 -27.83 -3.51
N LEU A 7 2.70 -26.69 -4.06
CA LEU A 7 2.05 -25.39 -3.97
C LEU A 7 2.13 -24.69 -2.61
N VAL A 8 3.15 -23.84 -2.53
CA VAL A 8 3.14 -22.60 -1.76
C VAL A 8 1.93 -21.77 -2.21
N ALA A 9 0.76 -22.04 -1.65
CA ALA A 9 -0.40 -21.17 -1.72
C ALA A 9 -0.32 -20.18 -0.55
N VAL A 10 0.69 -19.32 -0.56
CA VAL A 10 0.63 -18.08 0.21
C VAL A 10 -0.20 -17.11 -0.64
N THR A 11 -1.50 -17.33 -0.68
CA THR A 11 -2.42 -16.26 -1.06
C THR A 11 -2.49 -15.35 0.15
N LEU A 12 -1.65 -14.32 0.18
CA LEU A 12 -1.82 -13.16 1.04
C LEU A 12 -3.16 -12.51 0.68
N THR A 13 -4.26 -13.04 1.23
CA THR A 13 -5.53 -12.33 1.32
C THR A 13 -5.45 -11.33 2.47
N ALA A 14 -4.47 -10.43 2.38
CA ALA A 14 -4.48 -9.16 3.10
C ALA A 14 -4.99 -8.03 2.18
N CYS A 15 -5.59 -8.38 1.04
CA CYS A 15 -6.37 -7.45 0.22
C CYS A 15 -7.75 -7.25 0.89
N GLY A 16 -7.75 -6.56 2.03
CA GLY A 16 -8.95 -5.87 2.47
C GLY A 16 -9.16 -4.70 1.52
N PRO A 17 -10.39 -4.41 1.06
CA PRO A 17 -10.66 -3.23 0.26
C PRO A 17 -10.30 -2.01 1.11
N SER A 18 -9.08 -1.51 0.92
CA SER A 18 -8.71 -0.17 1.34
C SER A 18 -9.77 0.71 0.70
N GLN A 19 -10.58 1.38 1.52
CA GLN A 19 -11.82 2.04 1.10
C GLN A 19 -11.60 2.76 -0.24
N PRO A 20 -12.59 2.82 -1.14
CA PRO A 20 -12.45 3.43 -2.46
C PRO A 20 -11.96 4.90 -2.40
N SER A 21 -12.06 5.54 -1.24
CA SER A 21 -11.52 6.84 -0.90
C SER A 21 -10.03 6.88 -0.55
N GLU A 22 -9.28 5.79 -0.53
CA GLU A 22 -7.86 5.76 -0.11
C GLU A 22 -6.94 5.30 -1.25
N THR A 23 -7.23 5.71 -2.49
CA THR A 23 -6.35 5.49 -3.65
C THR A 23 -5.09 6.38 -3.59
N VAL A 24 -4.06 6.03 -4.36
CA VAL A 24 -2.81 6.82 -4.42
C VAL A 24 -3.14 8.25 -4.87
N GLU A 25 -4.01 8.40 -5.84
CA GLU A 25 -4.45 9.66 -6.45
C GLU A 25 -5.21 10.52 -5.45
N PHE A 26 -6.12 9.91 -4.65
CA PHE A 26 -6.79 10.62 -3.57
C PHE A 26 -5.81 11.07 -2.50
N LEU A 27 -4.88 10.20 -2.10
CA LEU A 27 -3.87 10.53 -1.09
C LEU A 27 -2.92 11.62 -1.62
N VAL A 28 -2.59 11.60 -2.91
CA VAL A 28 -1.86 12.69 -3.58
C VAL A 28 -2.69 13.98 -3.61
N ALA A 29 -4.02 13.95 -3.62
CA ALA A 29 -4.83 15.16 -3.44
C ALA A 29 -4.90 15.63 -1.96
N HIS A 30 -4.81 14.69 -1.01
CA HIS A 30 -5.08 14.88 0.43
C HIS A 30 -3.88 14.55 1.34
N PRO A 31 -2.92 15.48 1.52
CA PRO A 31 -1.70 15.24 2.30
C PRO A 31 -1.97 15.07 3.81
N GLU A 32 -3.05 15.65 4.34
CA GLU A 32 -3.50 15.44 5.72
C GLU A 32 -3.81 13.97 6.00
N ARG A 33 -4.47 13.28 5.06
CA ARG A 33 -4.78 11.85 5.17
C ARG A 33 -3.53 10.98 5.09
N ILE A 34 -2.54 11.36 4.28
CA ILE A 34 -1.27 10.62 4.24
C ILE A 34 -0.57 10.63 5.61
N LYS A 35 -0.52 11.79 6.28
CA LYS A 35 0.11 11.89 7.61
C LYS A 35 -0.62 11.07 8.65
N GLU A 36 -1.95 11.08 8.63
CA GLU A 36 -2.78 10.28 9.52
C GLU A 36 -2.52 8.78 9.33
N ILE A 37 -2.51 8.32 8.07
CA ILE A 37 -2.21 6.91 7.76
C ILE A 37 -0.80 6.55 8.20
N GLN A 38 0.21 7.38 7.93
CA GLN A 38 1.60 7.12 8.38
C GLN A 38 1.70 7.02 9.91
N ARG A 39 0.95 7.85 10.63
CA ARG A 39 0.85 7.80 12.09
C ARG A 39 0.23 6.47 12.54
N LEU A 40 -0.91 6.08 11.95
CA LEU A 40 -1.58 4.81 12.22
C LEU A 40 -0.68 3.61 11.87
N CYS A 41 0.09 3.67 10.79
CA CYS A 41 1.03 2.62 10.41
C CYS A 41 2.15 2.43 11.45
N LYS A 42 2.51 3.49 12.18
CA LYS A 42 3.54 3.47 13.21
C LYS A 42 3.00 3.04 14.58
N GLU A 43 1.81 3.49 14.93
CA GLU A 43 1.20 3.28 16.25
C GLU A 43 0.27 2.07 16.30
N ASP A 44 -0.47 1.79 15.22
CA ASP A 44 -1.59 0.85 15.17
C ASP A 44 -1.56 -0.02 13.89
N ARG A 45 -0.42 -0.65 13.60
CA ARG A 45 -0.23 -1.53 12.41
C ARG A 45 -1.21 -2.71 12.33
N THR A 46 -1.92 -3.03 13.39
CA THR A 46 -2.99 -4.06 13.41
C THR A 46 -4.34 -3.53 12.90
N LYS A 47 -4.56 -2.21 12.93
CA LYS A 47 -5.80 -1.56 12.48
C LYS A 47 -5.74 -1.09 11.03
N VAL A 48 -4.54 -0.90 10.51
CA VAL A 48 -4.26 -0.45 9.14
C VAL A 48 -3.56 -1.58 8.38
N SER A 49 -3.95 -1.81 7.13
CA SER A 49 -3.28 -2.81 6.29
C SER A 49 -1.90 -2.32 5.83
N ASP A 50 -0.94 -3.24 5.74
CA ASP A 50 0.39 -2.93 5.19
C ASP A 50 0.31 -2.30 3.79
N GLU A 51 -0.65 -2.73 2.98
CA GLU A 51 -0.87 -2.17 1.64
C GLU A 51 -1.23 -0.68 1.69
N LEU A 52 -2.07 -0.26 2.66
CA LEU A 52 -2.44 1.14 2.85
C LEU A 52 -1.23 1.99 3.25
N CYS A 53 -0.35 1.44 4.09
CA CYS A 53 0.90 2.10 4.47
C CYS A 53 1.83 2.31 3.27
N VAL A 54 1.99 1.28 2.44
CA VAL A 54 2.78 1.35 1.20
C VAL A 54 2.19 2.39 0.25
N ARG A 55 0.87 2.39 0.10
CA ARG A 55 0.16 3.34 -0.77
C ARG A 55 0.29 4.78 -0.29
N ALA A 56 0.20 5.03 1.01
CA ALA A 56 0.42 6.35 1.61
C ALA A 56 1.87 6.81 1.46
N ALA A 57 2.84 5.91 1.57
CA ALA A 57 4.24 6.20 1.30
C ALA A 57 4.48 6.56 -0.18
N GLU A 58 3.87 5.82 -1.10
CA GLU A 58 3.93 6.11 -2.54
C GLU A 58 3.30 7.46 -2.88
N ALA A 59 2.11 7.75 -2.34
CA ALA A 59 1.45 9.04 -2.52
C ALA A 59 2.28 10.21 -1.96
N SER A 60 2.89 10.05 -0.79
CA SER A 60 3.86 11.02 -0.25
C SER A 60 5.04 11.22 -1.19
N LYS A 61 5.63 10.13 -1.69
CA LYS A 61 6.78 10.16 -2.61
C LYS A 61 6.43 10.89 -3.90
N ARG A 62 5.27 10.60 -4.51
CA ARG A 62 4.78 11.27 -5.73
C ARG A 62 4.53 12.76 -5.50
N ARG A 63 3.97 13.15 -4.34
CA ARG A 63 3.82 14.57 -3.98
C ARG A 63 5.15 15.30 -3.85
N PHE A 64 6.13 14.67 -3.20
CA PHE A 64 7.42 15.30 -2.92
C PHE A 64 8.36 15.34 -4.12
N PHE A 65 8.45 14.25 -4.88
CA PHE A 65 9.36 14.12 -6.02
C PHE A 65 8.73 14.51 -7.35
N GLY A 66 7.46 14.91 -7.35
CA GLY A 66 6.63 15.08 -8.55
C GLY A 66 6.20 13.74 -9.13
N ASP A 67 5.27 13.77 -10.10
CA ASP A 67 4.88 12.62 -10.90
C ASP A 67 6.06 12.20 -11.80
N ARG A 68 7.11 11.62 -11.19
CA ARG A 68 8.04 10.76 -11.90
C ARG A 68 7.42 9.38 -11.88
N PRO A 69 6.81 8.92 -12.98
CA PRO A 69 6.36 7.55 -13.05
C PRO A 69 7.61 6.68 -12.96
N GLU A 70 7.88 6.09 -11.81
CA GLU A 70 8.66 4.87 -11.78
C GLU A 70 7.87 3.88 -12.62
N GLN A 71 8.33 3.75 -13.86
CA GLN A 71 7.92 2.74 -14.82
C GLN A 71 7.71 1.44 -14.03
N LYS A 72 6.48 0.93 -14.02
CA LYS A 72 6.24 -0.49 -13.77
C LYS A 72 7.04 -1.23 -14.85
N SER A 73 8.30 -1.55 -14.55
CA SER A 73 9.09 -2.45 -15.37
C SER A 73 8.43 -3.81 -15.25
N LYS A 74 7.84 -4.20 -16.38
CA LYS A 74 7.19 -5.47 -16.69
C LYS A 74 8.02 -6.68 -16.26
#